data_AF-A0A960LQ93-F1
#
_entry.id   AF-A0A960LQ93-F1
#
_cell.length_a   1.000
_cell.length_b   1.000
_cell.length_c   1.000
_cell.angle_alpha   90.00
_cell.angle_beta   90.00
_cell.angle_gamma   90.00
#
_symmetry.space_group_name_H-M   'P 1'
#
loop_
_entity.id
_entity.type
_entity.pdbx_description
1 polymer ?
#
loop_
_entity_poly.entity_id
_entity_poly.type
_entity_poly.pdbx_seq_one_letter_code
_entity_poly.pdbx_strand_id
1 'polypeptide(L)'
;MSARPAPPFTLLDLPLKIGSTLPVSTLPRRAAAMTITTRDDLPALLTHHRLTRLGVELGVAGGAYSEHLLSHAPIRRLYSIDAWSGDRGHDIVQCDAATRRLSK
;
A
#
# COMPACT_ATOMS: atom_id res chain seq x y z
N MET A 1 37.50 -4.35 -9.09
CA MET A 1 36.17 -4.33 -9.74
C MET A 1 35.24 -5.19 -8.89
N SER A 2 34.34 -4.57 -8.11
CA SER A 2 33.48 -5.27 -7.13
C SER A 2 32.15 -5.64 -7.75
N ALA A 3 31.79 -6.92 -7.73
CA ALA A 3 30.53 -7.42 -8.25
C ALA A 3 29.36 -6.99 -7.33
N ARG A 4 28.35 -6.33 -7.89
CA ARG A 4 27.11 -6.00 -7.16
C ARG A 4 26.34 -7.31 -6.86
N PRO A 5 25.82 -7.50 -5.63
CA PRO A 5 24.93 -8.61 -5.34
C PRO A 5 23.60 -8.43 -6.07
N ALA A 6 23.08 -9.52 -6.64
CA ALA A 6 21.80 -9.54 -7.34
C ALA A 6 20.63 -9.23 -6.38
N PRO A 7 19.58 -8.52 -6.83
CA PRO A 7 18.43 -8.22 -5.99
C PRO A 7 17.70 -9.52 -5.62
N PRO A 8 17.19 -9.63 -4.38
CA PRO A 8 16.38 -10.76 -4.01
C PRO A 8 15.03 -10.60 -4.72
N PHE A 9 14.72 -11.56 -5.59
CA PHE A 9 13.42 -11.78 -6.25
C PHE A 9 13.14 -10.92 -7.50
N THR A 10 13.55 -11.42 -8.67
CA THR A 10 12.95 -11.10 -9.97
C THR A 10 11.81 -12.10 -10.22
N LEU A 11 10.56 -11.66 -10.07
CA LEU A 11 9.36 -12.50 -10.24
C LEU A 11 8.82 -12.44 -11.67
N LEU A 12 9.67 -12.16 -12.67
CA LEU A 12 9.22 -11.85 -14.04
C LEU A 12 9.68 -12.83 -15.12
N ASP A 13 10.52 -13.83 -14.82
CA ASP A 13 11.06 -14.74 -15.85
C ASP A 13 10.75 -16.23 -15.62
N LEU A 14 9.81 -16.57 -14.73
CA LEU A 14 9.39 -17.96 -14.60
C LEU A 14 8.40 -18.31 -15.73
N PRO A 15 8.74 -19.24 -16.65
CA PRO A 15 7.75 -19.75 -17.58
C PRO A 15 6.64 -20.41 -16.76
N LEU A 16 5.43 -19.90 -16.90
CA LEU A 16 4.22 -20.42 -16.27
C LEU A 16 3.91 -21.80 -16.86
N LYS A 17 4.60 -22.84 -16.40
CA LYS A 17 4.26 -24.24 -16.68
C LYS A 17 3.09 -24.62 -15.80
N ILE A 18 1.89 -24.46 -16.34
CA ILE A 18 0.66 -25.03 -15.80
C ILE A 18 0.80 -26.55 -15.93
N GLY A 19 1.09 -27.26 -14.82
CA GLY A 19 1.05 -28.72 -14.83
C GLY A 19 2.04 -29.50 -13.95
N SER A 20 2.67 -28.92 -12.94
CA SER A 20 3.39 -29.73 -11.94
C SER A 20 2.97 -29.34 -10.53
N THR A 21 2.33 -30.26 -9.82
CA THR A 21 2.03 -30.18 -8.40
C THR A 21 3.31 -29.98 -7.60
N LEU A 22 3.61 -28.73 -7.25
CA LEU A 22 4.61 -28.44 -6.24
C LEU A 22 4.05 -28.83 -4.86
N PRO A 23 4.84 -29.46 -3.98
CA PRO A 23 4.40 -29.76 -2.62
C PRO A 23 4.08 -28.44 -1.90
N VAL A 24 2.84 -28.33 -1.42
CA VAL A 24 2.26 -27.17 -0.71
C VAL A 24 3.03 -26.81 0.59
N SER A 25 4.05 -27.59 0.97
CA SER A 25 4.85 -27.37 2.18
C SER A 25 5.91 -26.27 2.08
N THR A 26 6.02 -25.57 0.94
CA THR A 26 6.98 -24.47 0.75
C THR A 26 6.32 -23.09 0.67
N LEU A 27 5.00 -23.01 0.83
CA LEU A 27 4.36 -21.71 1.04
C LEU A 27 4.89 -21.11 2.34
N PRO A 28 5.42 -19.87 2.33
CA PRO A 28 5.95 -19.26 3.54
C PRO A 28 4.89 -19.31 4.63
N ARG A 29 5.29 -19.82 5.80
CA ARG A 29 4.48 -19.88 7.03
C ARG A 29 3.73 -18.56 7.15
N ARG A 30 2.40 -18.59 7.13
CA ARG A 30 1.52 -17.43 7.37
C ARG A 30 2.13 -16.67 8.55
N ALA A 31 2.66 -15.47 8.31
CA ALA A 31 3.08 -14.61 9.40
C ALA A 31 1.90 -14.50 10.36
N ALA A 32 2.16 -14.54 11.67
CA ALA A 32 1.11 -14.51 12.68
C ALA A 32 0.11 -13.41 12.29
N ALA A 33 -1.16 -13.78 12.15
CA ALA A 33 -2.17 -12.86 11.64
C ALA A 33 -2.27 -11.69 12.62
N MET A 34 -1.85 -10.50 12.18
CA MET A 34 -2.03 -9.29 12.95
C MET A 34 -3.52 -8.95 12.91
N THR A 35 -4.17 -8.85 14.06
CA THR A 35 -5.58 -8.46 14.14
C THR A 35 -5.68 -6.95 13.96
N ILE A 36 -6.43 -6.52 12.95
CA ILE A 36 -6.78 -5.11 12.71
C ILE A 36 -8.13 -4.90 13.40
N THR A 37 -8.18 -3.99 14.37
CA THR A 37 -9.44 -3.63 15.05
C THR A 37 -9.97 -2.32 14.49
N THR A 38 -9.07 -1.39 14.17
CA THR A 38 -9.39 -0.08 13.62
C THR A 38 -8.51 0.22 12.41
N ARG A 39 -8.93 1.21 11.61
CA ARG A 39 -8.11 1.67 10.48
C ARG A 39 -6.77 2.27 10.92
N ASP A 40 -6.64 2.68 12.18
CA ASP A 40 -5.40 3.26 12.72
C ASP A 40 -4.34 2.17 12.97
N ASP A 41 -4.71 0.90 12.90
CA ASP A 41 -3.78 -0.24 12.95
C ASP A 41 -3.12 -0.51 11.58
N LEU A 42 -3.63 0.09 10.50
CA LEU A 42 -3.13 -0.13 9.14
C LEU A 42 -1.65 0.23 8.96
N PRO A 43 -1.11 1.35 9.48
CA PRO A 43 0.31 1.67 9.40
C PRO A 43 1.23 0.58 9.97
N ALA A 44 0.87 0.01 11.12
CA ALA A 44 1.61 -1.07 11.75
C ALA A 44 1.59 -2.33 10.88
N LEU A 45 0.44 -2.64 10.26
CA LEU A 45 0.30 -3.77 9.35
C LEU A 45 1.19 -3.60 8.11
N LEU A 46 1.18 -2.43 7.49
CA LEU A 46 2.01 -2.13 6.32
C LEU A 46 3.50 -2.26 6.66
N THR A 47 3.89 -1.82 7.85
CA THR A 47 5.26 -1.97 8.38
C THR A 47 5.63 -3.43 8.56
N HIS A 48 4.75 -4.21 9.21
CA HIS A 48 4.95 -5.64 9.44
C HIS A 48 5.22 -6.40 8.13
N HIS A 49 4.47 -6.06 7.08
CA HIS A 49 4.61 -6.66 5.75
C HIS A 49 5.63 -5.98 4.85
N ARG A 50 6.36 -4.97 5.33
CA ARG A 50 7.37 -4.20 4.56
C ARG A 50 6.80 -3.58 3.28
N LEU A 51 5.54 -3.15 3.30
CA LEU A 51 4.84 -2.49 2.20
C LEU A 51 5.14 -0.98 2.22
N THR A 52 6.34 -0.60 1.78
CA THR A 52 6.89 0.75 2.01
C THR A 52 6.91 1.65 0.77
N ARG A 53 6.67 1.12 -0.42
CA ARG A 53 6.99 1.86 -1.65
C ARG A 53 5.85 2.75 -2.14
N LEU A 54 4.69 2.15 -2.38
CA LEU A 54 3.60 2.80 -3.07
C LEU A 54 2.28 2.42 -2.41
N GLY A 55 1.46 3.42 -2.11
CA GLY A 55 0.08 3.25 -1.67
C GLY A 55 -0.88 3.89 -2.68
N VAL A 56 -2.08 3.33 -2.77
CA VAL A 56 -3.22 3.94 -3.46
C VAL A 56 -4.38 3.97 -2.46
N GLU A 57 -4.92 5.15 -2.21
CA GLU A 57 -6.12 5.36 -1.39
C GLU A 57 -7.28 5.73 -2.30
N LEU A 58 -8.41 5.02 -2.15
CA LEU A 58 -9.64 5.26 -2.90
C LEU A 58 -10.69 5.89 -1.99
N GLY A 59 -11.38 6.92 -2.48
CA GLY A 59 -12.44 7.62 -1.75
C GLY A 59 -11.90 8.64 -0.74
N VAL A 60 -10.91 9.44 -1.15
CA VAL A 60 -10.23 10.38 -0.26
C VAL A 60 -11.13 11.57 0.08
N ALA A 61 -11.67 11.56 1.30
CA ALA A 61 -12.45 12.67 1.85
C ALA A 61 -11.56 13.66 2.61
N GLY A 62 -11.11 14.73 1.94
CA GLY A 62 -10.33 15.81 2.56
C GLY A 62 -8.92 15.44 3.04
N GLY A 63 -8.44 14.21 2.84
CA GLY A 63 -7.05 13.82 3.05
C GLY A 63 -6.59 13.65 4.51
N ALA A 64 -7.50 13.68 5.50
CA ALA A 64 -7.11 13.52 6.91
C ALA A 64 -6.52 12.12 7.19
N TYR A 65 -7.11 11.09 6.59
CA TYR A 65 -6.56 9.73 6.74
C TYR A 65 -5.29 9.53 5.90
N SER A 66 -5.20 10.15 4.73
CA SER A 66 -3.97 10.19 3.92
C SER A 66 -2.79 10.78 4.71
N GLU A 67 -3.02 11.89 5.43
CA GLU A 67 -2.01 12.50 6.30
C GLU A 67 -1.60 11.57 7.44
N HIS A 68 -2.57 10.88 8.05
CA HIS A 68 -2.28 9.85 9.05
C HIS A 68 -1.40 8.73 8.46
N LEU A 69 -1.72 8.20 7.28
CA LEU A 69 -0.91 7.16 6.62
C LEU A 69 0.50 7.66 6.31
N LEU A 70 0.67 8.85 5.75
CA LEU A 70 1.99 9.40 5.44
C LEU A 70 2.83 9.68 6.69
N SER A 71 2.18 9.98 7.83
CA SER A 71 2.87 10.28 9.08
C SER A 71 3.28 9.02 9.86
N HIS A 72 2.56 7.91 9.72
CA HIS A 72 2.72 6.73 10.57
C HIS A 72 3.11 5.46 9.80
N ALA A 73 2.85 5.40 8.49
CA ALA A 73 3.20 4.26 7.65
C ALA A 73 4.51 4.53 6.89
N PRO A 74 5.30 3.50 6.59
CA PRO A 74 6.56 3.64 5.87
C PRO A 74 6.35 3.85 4.36
N ILE A 75 5.28 4.51 3.93
CA ILE A 75 4.89 4.69 2.52
C ILE A 75 5.70 5.87 1.93
N ARG A 76 6.44 5.63 0.85
CA ARG A 76 7.20 6.69 0.17
C ARG A 76 6.35 7.58 -0.73
N ARG A 77 5.29 7.04 -1.33
CA ARG A 77 4.34 7.79 -2.17
C ARG A 77 2.94 7.21 -2.00
N LEU A 78 1.97 8.09 -1.79
CA LEU A 78 0.56 7.75 -1.68
C LEU A 78 -0.19 8.47 -2.81
N TYR A 79 -0.87 7.72 -3.67
CA TYR A 79 -1.81 8.28 -4.63
C TYR A 79 -3.20 8.31 -4.02
N SER A 80 -3.71 9.52 -3.83
CA SER A 80 -5.05 9.76 -3.32
C SER A 80 -6.01 9.95 -4.50
N ILE A 81 -6.97 9.04 -4.64
CA ILE A 81 -7.96 9.04 -5.73
C ILE A 81 -9.34 9.19 -5.09
N ASP A 82 -10.11 10.18 -5.54
CA ASP A 82 -11.52 10.30 -5.18
C ASP A 82 -12.39 10.40 -6.44
N ALA A 83 -13.55 9.76 -6.39
CA ALA A 83 -14.53 9.84 -7.48
C ALA A 83 -15.30 11.15 -7.32
N TRP A 84 -14.93 12.14 -8.12
CA TRP A 84 -15.49 13.50 -8.08
C TRP A 84 -16.98 13.59 -8.47
N SER A 85 -17.62 12.53 -8.94
CA SER A 85 -18.97 12.63 -9.49
C SER A 85 -20.06 12.61 -8.41
N GLY A 86 -20.33 13.76 -7.79
CA GLY A 86 -21.66 14.21 -7.34
C GLY A 86 -22.46 13.35 -6.35
N ASP A 87 -21.96 12.23 -5.85
CA ASP A 87 -22.81 11.23 -5.19
C ASP A 87 -22.86 11.35 -3.66
N ARG A 88 -21.99 12.12 -2.98
CA ARG A 88 -21.91 12.10 -1.50
C ARG A 88 -21.55 13.42 -0.80
N GLY A 89 -21.71 14.57 -1.45
CA GLY A 89 -21.33 15.86 -0.86
C GLY A 89 -19.82 16.07 -0.76
N HIS A 90 -19.04 15.32 -1.54
CA HIS A 90 -17.63 15.61 -1.79
C HIS A 90 -17.56 16.58 -2.97
N ASP A 91 -16.97 17.75 -2.73
CA ASP A 91 -16.86 18.84 -3.69
C ASP A 91 -15.40 19.24 -3.91
N ILE A 92 -15.19 20.23 -4.78
CA ILE A 92 -13.88 20.81 -5.07
C ILE A 92 -13.14 21.27 -3.82
N VAL A 93 -13.87 21.70 -2.79
CA VAL A 93 -13.30 22.21 -1.55
C VAL A 93 -12.55 21.12 -0.80
N GLN A 94 -13.06 19.89 -0.81
CA GLN A 94 -12.40 18.75 -0.16
C GLN A 94 -11.14 18.31 -0.90
N CYS A 95 -11.15 18.32 -2.23
CA CYS A 95 -9.96 18.05 -3.02
C CYS A 95 -8.89 19.11 -2.76
N ASP A 96 -9.25 20.39 -2.82
CA ASP A 96 -8.34 21.50 -2.51
C ASP A 96 -7.78 21.40 -1.08
N ALA A 97 -8.61 21.03 -0.11
CA ALA A 97 -8.18 20.82 1.26
C ALA A 97 -7.19 19.66 1.39
N ALA A 98 -7.41 18.55 0.69
CA ALA A 98 -6.47 17.43 0.64
C ALA A 98 -5.15 17.85 -0.01
N THR A 99 -5.18 18.55 -1.15
CA THR A 99 -3.98 19.04 -1.82
C THR A 99 -3.17 19.96 -0.90
N ARG A 100 -3.79 20.98 -0.28
CA ARG A 100 -3.09 21.87 0.66
C ARG A 100 -2.49 21.14 1.86
N ARG A 101 -3.19 20.14 2.39
CA ARG A 101 -2.74 19.34 3.53
C ARG A 101 -1.51 18.48 3.20
N LEU A 102 -1.48 17.93 1.98
CA LEU A 102 -0.54 16.88 1.59
C LEU A 102 0.60 17.35 0.68
N SER A 103 0.57 18.56 0.15
CA SER A 103 1.57 19.10 -0.79
C SER A 103 2.89 19.56 -0.14
N LYS A 104 3.36 18.87 0.91
CA LYS A 104 4.61 19.18 1.61
C LYS A 104 5.83 18.56 0.91
#